data_AF-A0AAD6KGP3-F1
#
_entry.id   AF-A0AAD6KGP3-F1
#
_cell.length_a   1.000
_cell.length_b   1.000
_cell.length_c   1.000
_cell.angle_alpha   90.00
_cell.angle_beta   90.00
_cell.angle_gamma   90.00
#
_symmetry.space_group_name_H-M   'P 1'
#
loop_
_entity.id
_entity.type
_entity.pdbx_description
1 polymer ?
#
loop_
_entity_poly.entity_id
_entity_poly.type
_entity_poly.pdbx_seq_one_letter_code
_entity_poly.pdbx_strand_id
1 'polypeptide(L)'
;MEDLRLSWILVDKNTGKAVNLSSWKPLSVQKSWPYHATYVMQFGCVLPVEESLLPQKLARFIITARFKMTEREECLKWSEISMRIENIEGAHVNGRSSLMILSKALYSQRSANQFKLEEGLRRYDKQKTEMMRRRESRESFG
;
A
#
# COMPACT_ATOMS: atom_id res chain seq x y z
N MET A 1 -4.31 11.63 -15.19
CA MET A 1 -3.36 11.15 -14.15
C MET A 1 -3.83 9.86 -13.48
N GLU A 2 -5.12 9.58 -13.44
CA GLU A 2 -5.69 8.32 -12.96
C GLU A 2 -5.36 7.11 -13.86
N ASP A 3 -4.91 7.37 -15.10
CA ASP A 3 -4.49 6.33 -16.06
C ASP A 3 -3.04 5.85 -15.86
N LEU A 4 -2.28 6.50 -14.97
CA LEU A 4 -0.92 6.06 -14.67
C LEU A 4 -0.97 4.70 -13.96
N ARG A 5 -0.30 3.72 -14.54
CA ARG A 5 -0.17 2.37 -13.99
C ARG A 5 1.24 2.15 -13.48
N LEU A 6 1.36 1.52 -12.31
CA LEU A 6 2.62 1.08 -11.74
C LEU A 6 2.61 -0.43 -11.59
N SER A 7 3.70 -1.09 -12.01
CA SER A 7 3.95 -2.51 -11.71
C SER A 7 5.19 -2.60 -10.84
N TRP A 8 5.03 -2.96 -9.56
CA TRP A 8 6.14 -3.07 -8.62
C TRP A 8 6.27 -4.51 -8.14
N ILE A 9 7.36 -5.18 -8.54
CA ILE A 9 7.56 -6.60 -8.29
C ILE A 9 8.62 -6.77 -7.19
N LEU A 10 8.23 -7.44 -6.11
CA LEU A 10 9.17 -7.95 -5.12
C LEU A 10 9.74 -9.28 -5.62
N VAL A 11 11.06 -9.40 -5.67
CA VAL A 11 11.77 -10.60 -6.10
C VAL A 11 12.65 -11.12 -4.97
N ASP A 12 12.46 -12.37 -4.59
CA ASP A 12 13.40 -13.12 -3.77
C ASP A 12 14.38 -13.86 -4.68
N LYS A 13 15.62 -13.37 -4.70
CA LYS A 13 16.69 -13.91 -5.55
C LYS A 13 17.13 -15.31 -5.14
N ASN A 14 16.92 -15.71 -3.88
CA ASN A 14 17.36 -17.01 -3.39
C ASN A 14 16.41 -18.12 -3.83
N THR A 15 15.11 -17.84 -3.83
CA THR A 15 14.06 -18.82 -4.20
C THR A 15 13.56 -18.65 -5.63
N GLY A 16 13.93 -17.56 -6.31
CA GLY A 16 13.42 -17.19 -7.63
C GLY A 16 11.97 -16.72 -7.62
N LYS A 17 11.35 -16.57 -6.44
CA LYS A 17 9.94 -16.17 -6.32
C LYS A 17 9.79 -14.67 -6.56
N ALA A 18 8.67 -14.32 -7.18
CA ALA A 18 8.31 -12.94 -7.44
C ALA A 18 6.83 -12.69 -7.20
N VAL A 19 6.49 -11.52 -6.68
CA VAL A 19 5.10 -11.09 -6.48
C VAL A 19 4.95 -9.61 -6.82
N ASN A 20 3.91 -9.26 -7.58
CA ASN A 20 3.57 -7.87 -7.81
C ASN A 20 2.79 -7.33 -6.60
N LEU A 21 3.29 -6.24 -5.99
CA LEU A 21 2.68 -5.60 -4.83
C LEU A 21 1.85 -4.36 -5.16
N SER A 22 1.98 -3.79 -6.37
CA SER A 22 1.23 -2.58 -6.75
C SER A 22 -0.20 -2.87 -7.18
N SER A 23 -1.10 -1.91 -6.97
CA SER A 23 -2.41 -1.88 -7.63
C SER A 23 -2.26 -1.44 -9.08
N TRP A 24 -3.21 -1.79 -9.96
CA TRP A 24 -3.18 -1.33 -11.35
C TRP A 24 -3.42 0.18 -11.50
N LYS A 25 -4.25 0.74 -10.62
CA LYS A 25 -4.57 2.17 -10.56
C LYS A 25 -4.07 2.76 -9.23
N PRO A 26 -3.80 4.07 -9.18
CA PRO A 26 -3.46 4.73 -7.94
C PRO A 26 -4.62 4.62 -6.94
N LEU A 27 -4.31 4.27 -5.70
CA LEU A 27 -5.22 4.31 -4.56
C LEU A 27 -5.45 5.75 -4.08
N SER A 28 -4.46 6.62 -4.29
CA SER A 28 -4.56 8.05 -4.03
C SER A 28 -3.63 8.83 -4.96
N VAL A 29 -4.04 10.05 -5.31
CA VAL A 29 -3.24 11.01 -6.08
C VAL A 29 -3.31 12.35 -5.34
N GLN A 30 -2.16 12.89 -4.97
CA GLN A 30 -2.04 14.18 -4.29
C GLN A 30 -1.06 15.07 -5.04
N LYS A 31 -1.40 16.36 -5.19
CA LYS A 31 -0.53 17.39 -5.76
C LYS A 31 -0.06 18.31 -4.64
N SER A 32 1.24 18.42 -4.40
CA SER A 32 1.79 19.42 -3.48
C SER A 32 2.05 20.74 -4.23
N TRP A 33 1.40 21.81 -3.78
CA TRP A 33 1.68 23.21 -4.15
C TRP A 33 2.92 23.76 -3.38
N PRO A 34 3.60 24.88 -3.77
CA PRO A 34 3.31 25.84 -4.85
C PRO A 34 4.26 25.81 -6.07
N TYR A 35 5.55 25.44 -5.93
CA TYR A 35 6.58 25.88 -6.90
C TYR A 35 6.96 24.88 -7.99
N HIS A 36 6.66 23.59 -7.82
CA HIS A 36 7.24 22.54 -8.68
C HIS A 36 6.28 21.42 -9.11
N ALA A 37 4.97 21.59 -8.91
CA ALA A 37 3.94 20.60 -9.24
C ALA A 37 4.40 19.16 -8.91
N THR A 38 4.81 18.93 -7.65
CA THR A 38 5.20 17.59 -7.22
C THR A 38 3.93 16.78 -6.96
N TYR A 39 3.87 15.59 -7.51
CA TYR A 39 2.80 14.63 -7.34
C TYR A 39 3.26 13.49 -6.44
N VAL A 40 2.34 13.05 -5.59
CA VAL A 40 2.49 11.86 -4.75
C VAL A 40 1.35 10.93 -5.12
N MET A 41 1.69 9.77 -5.65
CA MET A 41 0.74 8.70 -5.93
C MET A 41 0.99 7.53 -5.01
N GLN A 42 -0.08 6.89 -4.55
CA GLN A 42 0.02 5.66 -3.78
C GLN A 42 -0.58 4.51 -4.55
N PHE A 43 0.14 3.40 -4.60
CA PHE A 43 -0.30 2.12 -5.12
C PHE A 43 -0.16 1.07 -4.02
N GLY A 44 -0.77 -0.10 -4.17
CA GLY A 44 -0.51 -1.19 -3.23
C GLY A 44 -1.60 -2.21 -3.15
N CYS A 45 -1.59 -2.98 -2.06
CA CYS A 45 -2.58 -4.02 -1.80
C CYS A 45 -2.71 -4.29 -0.31
N VAL A 46 -3.68 -5.14 0.03
CA VAL A 46 -3.84 -5.68 1.38
C VAL A 46 -3.70 -7.19 1.32
N LEU A 47 -2.89 -7.75 2.23
CA LEU A 47 -2.74 -9.19 2.38
C LEU A 47 -3.27 -9.66 3.74
N PRO A 48 -3.98 -10.80 3.78
CA PRO A 48 -4.28 -11.47 5.03
C PRO A 48 -2.98 -12.02 5.64
N VAL A 49 -2.82 -11.85 6.95
CA VAL A 49 -1.68 -12.32 7.73
C VAL A 49 -2.16 -13.03 9.00
N GLU A 50 -1.27 -13.77 9.63
CA GLU A 50 -1.52 -14.46 10.89
C GLU A 50 -1.71 -13.45 12.03
N GLU A 51 -2.49 -13.83 13.04
CA GLU A 51 -2.71 -13.01 14.25
C GLU A 51 -1.42 -12.73 15.00
N SER A 52 -0.48 -13.68 14.95
CA SER A 52 0.85 -13.57 15.54
C SER A 52 1.71 -12.48 14.88
N LEU A 53 1.38 -12.06 13.65
CA LEU A 53 2.07 -10.96 12.96
C LEU A 53 1.37 -9.63 13.19
N LEU A 54 0.04 -9.62 13.05
CA LEU A 54 -0.80 -8.43 13.28
C LEU A 54 -2.13 -8.86 13.93
N PRO A 55 -2.57 -8.21 15.03
CA PRO A 55 -3.81 -8.55 15.70
C PRO A 55 -5.04 -8.55 14.77
N GLN A 56 -5.07 -7.64 13.80
CA GLN A 56 -6.21 -7.48 12.87
C GLN A 56 -6.08 -8.34 11.61
N LYS A 57 -5.05 -9.20 11.53
CA LYS A 57 -4.86 -10.19 10.45
C LYS A 57 -4.79 -9.60 9.05
N LEU A 58 -4.53 -8.30 8.91
CA LEU A 58 -4.42 -7.58 7.64
C LEU A 58 -3.18 -6.70 7.65
N ALA A 59 -2.34 -6.86 6.62
CA ALA A 59 -1.20 -5.99 6.34
C ALA A 59 -1.45 -5.21 5.05
N ARG A 60 -1.28 -3.89 5.09
CA ARG A 60 -1.39 -3.02 3.91
C ARG A 60 -0.02 -2.70 3.37
N PHE A 61 0.22 -3.05 2.12
CA PHE A 61 1.40 -2.61 1.38
C PHE A 61 1.08 -1.30 0.68
N ILE A 62 1.96 -0.31 0.84
CA ILE A 62 1.82 1.00 0.21
C ILE A 62 3.11 1.31 -0.52
N ILE A 63 3.00 1.50 -1.83
CA ILE A 63 4.07 1.97 -2.70
C ILE A 63 3.78 3.43 -3.01
N THR A 64 4.63 4.31 -2.49
CA THR A 64 4.53 5.76 -2.71
C THR A 64 5.47 6.13 -3.83
N ALA A 65 4.93 6.75 -4.88
CA ALA A 65 5.70 7.22 -6.01
C ALA A 65 5.59 8.74 -6.08
N ARG A 66 6.73 9.42 -5.99
CA ARG A 66 6.85 10.88 -6.04
C ARG A 66 7.50 11.28 -7.35
N PHE A 67 6.88 12.22 -8.05
CA PHE A 67 7.40 12.73 -9.32
C PHE A 67 7.03 14.19 -9.53
N LYS A 68 7.74 14.85 -10.44
CA LYS A 68 7.43 16.18 -10.95
C LYS A 68 6.96 16.07 -12.39
N MET A 69 6.08 16.97 -12.78
CA MET A 69 5.63 17.12 -14.17
C MET A 69 5.92 18.56 -14.57
N THR A 70 6.71 18.74 -15.62
CA THR A 70 7.01 20.07 -16.19
C THR A 70 6.05 20.31 -17.34
N GLU A 71 5.55 21.54 -17.49
CA GLU A 71 4.60 21.87 -18.58
C GLU A 71 5.23 21.77 -19.98
N ARG A 72 6.57 21.74 -20.06
CA ARG A 72 7.34 21.69 -21.30
C ARG A 72 7.75 20.28 -21.73
N GLU A 73 7.81 19.33 -20.80
CA GLU A 73 8.16 17.95 -21.11
C GLU A 73 6.95 17.10 -20.73
N GLU A 74 6.34 16.41 -21.69
CA GLU A 74 5.33 15.37 -21.44
C GLU A 74 5.89 14.18 -20.62
N CYS A 75 7.09 14.32 -20.05
CA CYS A 75 7.83 13.31 -19.32
C CYS A 75 7.68 13.49 -17.81
N LEU A 76 7.36 12.40 -17.12
CA LEU A 76 7.32 12.35 -15.66
C LEU A 76 8.73 12.21 -15.12
N LYS A 77 9.17 13.15 -14.28
CA LYS A 77 10.46 13.07 -13.60
C LYS A 77 10.28 12.48 -12.20
N TRP A 78 10.53 11.19 -12.06
CA TRP A 78 10.52 10.49 -10.77
C TRP A 78 11.60 11.05 -9.84
N SER A 79 11.24 11.30 -8.60
CA SER A 79 12.18 11.72 -7.55
C SER A 79 12.38 10.64 -6.50
N GLU A 80 11.35 9.84 -6.23
CA GLU A 80 11.38 8.83 -5.18
C GLU A 80 10.33 7.76 -5.50
N ILE A 81 10.66 6.49 -5.29
CA ILE A 81 9.66 5.46 -5.12
C ILE A 81 10.04 4.65 -3.88
N SER A 82 9.11 4.52 -2.95
CA SER A 82 9.30 3.84 -1.67
C SER A 82 8.15 2.89 -1.38
N MET A 83 8.42 1.84 -0.61
CA MET A 83 7.41 0.89 -0.16
C MET A 83 7.41 0.83 1.36
N ARG A 84 6.23 0.79 1.95
CA ARG A 84 6.02 0.53 3.38
C ARG A 84 4.90 -0.47 3.60
N ILE A 85 4.91 -1.07 4.79
CA ILE A 85 3.87 -1.98 5.27
C ILE A 85 3.22 -1.31 6.47
N GLU A 86 1.90 -1.24 6.49
CA GLU A 86 1.12 -0.65 7.58
C GLU A 86 0.19 -1.69 8.19
N ASN A 87 -0.04 -1.57 9.50
CA ASN A 87 -1.17 -2.21 10.17
C ASN A 87 -2.46 -1.39 9.92
N ILE A 88 -3.59 -1.86 10.44
CA ILE A 88 -4.89 -1.20 10.24
C ILE A 88 -4.97 0.23 10.82
N GLU A 89 -4.16 0.53 11.82
CA GLU A 89 -4.05 1.83 12.48
C GLU A 89 -3.19 2.81 11.67
N GLY A 90 -2.55 2.35 10.59
CA GLY A 90 -1.61 3.13 9.79
C GLY A 90 -0.19 3.17 10.37
N ALA A 91 0.10 2.40 11.41
CA ALA A 91 1.44 2.29 11.97
C ALA A 91 2.32 1.42 11.08
N HIS A 92 3.59 1.83 10.92
CA HIS A 92 4.57 1.09 10.15
C HIS A 92 4.88 -0.26 10.80
N VAL A 93 4.90 -1.33 10.01
CA VAL A 93 5.33 -2.66 10.43
C VAL A 93 6.81 -2.83 10.09
N ASN A 94 7.62 -3.15 11.11
CA ASN A 94 9.07 -3.10 11.04
C ASN A 94 9.72 -4.42 11.50
N GLY A 95 11.04 -4.55 11.28
CA GLY A 95 11.87 -5.63 11.82
C GLY A 95 11.45 -7.03 11.35
N ARG A 96 11.40 -7.98 12.28
CA ARG A 96 11.05 -9.39 11.98
C ARG A 96 9.67 -9.52 11.35
N SER A 97 8.68 -8.77 11.83
CA SER A 97 7.29 -8.87 11.35
C SER A 97 7.18 -8.47 9.89
N SER A 98 7.86 -7.40 9.45
CA SER A 98 7.83 -6.99 8.04
C SER A 98 8.49 -8.03 7.14
N LEU A 99 9.60 -8.64 7.55
CA LEU A 99 10.26 -9.70 6.80
C LEU A 99 9.37 -10.96 6.67
N MET A 100 8.68 -11.36 7.73
CA MET A 100 7.75 -12.49 7.68
C MET A 100 6.54 -12.19 6.78
N ILE A 101 6.02 -10.96 6.81
CA ILE A 101 4.93 -10.52 5.92
C ILE A 101 5.39 -10.47 4.45
N LEU A 102 6.61 -9.99 4.17
CA LEU A 102 7.21 -10.00 2.83
C LEU A 102 7.40 -11.43 2.31
N SER A 103 7.92 -12.31 3.17
CA SER A 103 8.00 -13.73 2.86
C SER A 103 6.63 -14.26 2.50
N LYS A 104 5.62 -14.09 3.37
CA LYS A 104 4.24 -14.52 3.08
C LYS A 104 3.70 -13.98 1.75
N ALA A 105 3.99 -12.72 1.43
CA ALA A 105 3.58 -12.11 0.16
C ALA A 105 4.12 -12.88 -1.06
N LEU A 106 5.39 -13.30 -1.03
CA LEU A 106 6.02 -14.07 -2.11
C LEU A 106 5.38 -15.45 -2.35
N TYR A 107 4.76 -16.03 -1.32
CA TYR A 107 4.04 -17.31 -1.40
C TYR A 107 2.53 -17.14 -1.56
N SER A 108 2.03 -15.90 -1.57
CA SER A 108 0.62 -15.64 -1.75
C SER A 108 0.23 -15.92 -3.20
N GLN A 109 -0.94 -16.55 -3.42
CA GLN A 109 -1.56 -16.68 -4.74
C GLN A 109 -2.17 -15.34 -5.18
N ARG A 110 -1.38 -14.27 -5.14
CA ARG A 110 -1.76 -13.01 -5.73
C ARG A 110 -1.67 -13.16 -7.24
N SER A 111 -2.76 -13.71 -7.78
CA SER A 111 -3.07 -13.60 -9.20
C SER A 111 -3.20 -12.11 -9.53
N ALA A 112 -2.97 -11.77 -10.79
CA ALA A 112 -3.32 -10.49 -11.40
C ALA A 112 -4.84 -10.18 -11.36
N ASN A 113 -5.55 -10.72 -10.37
CA ASN A 113 -6.98 -10.63 -10.18
C ASN A 113 -7.30 -9.37 -9.37
N GLN A 114 -7.66 -8.33 -10.12
CA GLN A 114 -8.12 -7.04 -9.61
C GLN A 114 -9.25 -7.18 -8.56
N PHE A 115 -10.13 -8.17 -8.69
CA PHE A 115 -11.22 -8.40 -7.73
C PHE A 115 -10.69 -8.77 -6.33
N LYS A 116 -9.67 -9.64 -6.24
CA LYS A 116 -9.05 -10.00 -4.95
C LYS A 116 -8.38 -8.81 -4.28
N LEU A 117 -7.80 -7.91 -5.08
CA LEU A 117 -7.20 -6.67 -4.59
C LEU A 117 -8.27 -5.72 -4.02
N GLU A 118 -9.35 -5.49 -4.77
CA GLU A 118 -10.46 -4.65 -4.35
C GLU A 118 -11.15 -5.20 -3.10
N GLU A 119 -11.34 -6.51 -3.02
CA GLU A 119 -11.88 -7.17 -1.83
C GLU A 119 -10.98 -6.97 -0.61
N GLY A 120 -9.66 -7.13 -0.76
CA GLY A 120 -8.70 -6.89 0.31
C GLY A 120 -8.74 -5.44 0.82
N LEU A 121 -8.79 -4.48 -0.09
CA LEU A 121 -8.93 -3.06 0.25
C LEU A 121 -10.25 -2.77 0.97
N ARG A 122 -11.38 -3.28 0.44
CA ARG A 122 -12.69 -3.12 1.07
C ARG A 122 -12.74 -3.70 2.49
N ARG A 123 -12.13 -4.88 2.70
CA ARG A 123 -12.03 -5.51 4.03
C ARG A 123 -11.20 -4.65 4.99
N TYR A 124 -10.07 -4.12 4.53
CA TYR A 124 -9.24 -3.20 5.30
C TYR A 124 -10.00 -1.93 5.68
N ASP A 125 -10.62 -1.25 4.72
CA ASP A 125 -11.30 0.01 4.98
C ASP A 125 -12.48 -0.20 5.94
N LYS A 126 -13.25 -1.29 5.80
CA LYS A 126 -14.31 -1.65 6.75
C LYS A 126 -13.78 -1.83 8.18
N GLN A 127 -12.70 -2.60 8.37
CA GLN A 127 -12.12 -2.80 9.70
C GLN A 127 -11.55 -1.50 10.29
N LYS A 128 -10.92 -0.67 9.44
CA LYS A 128 -10.40 0.63 9.85
C LYS A 128 -11.52 1.54 10.34
N THR A 129 -12.62 1.66 9.59
CA THR A 129 -13.77 2.47 10.00
C THR A 129 -14.39 1.97 11.30
N GLU A 130 -14.58 0.66 11.46
CA GLU A 130 -15.11 0.07 12.69
C GLU A 130 -14.20 0.36 13.90
N MET A 131 -12.87 0.24 13.71
CA MET A 131 -11.90 0.55 14.75
C MET A 131 -11.95 2.03 15.16
N MET A 132 -12.01 2.95 14.19
CA MET A 132 -12.14 4.38 14.46
C MET A 132 -13.41 4.68 15.25
N ARG A 133 -14.56 4.12 14.87
CA ARG A 133 -15.82 4.30 15.61
C ARG A 133 -15.72 3.81 17.06
N ARG A 134 -15.13 2.63 17.28
CA ARG A 134 -14.92 2.09 18.64
C ARG A 134 -13.96 2.94 19.49
N ARG A 135 -13.03 3.64 18.86
CA ARG A 135 -12.11 4.55 19.54
C ARG A 135 -12.82 5.83 19.95
N GLU A 136 -13.54 6.47 19.02
CA GLU A 136 -14.35 7.66 19.27
C GLU A 136 -15.38 7.43 20.38
N SER A 137 -16.07 6.27 20.37
CA SER A 137 -17.02 5.93 21.43
C SER A 137 -16.33 5.84 22.80
N ARG A 138 -15.15 5.21 22.88
CA ARG A 138 -14.40 5.11 24.15
C ARG A 138 -13.92 6.47 24.65
N GLU A 139 -13.50 7.34 23.75
CA GLU A 139 -13.06 8.72 24.06
C GLU A 139 -14.25 9.63 24.46
N SER A 140 -15.47 9.35 23.99
CA SER A 140 -16.66 10.11 24.39
C SER A 140 -17.22 9.75 25.78
N PHE A 141 -16.80 8.62 26.37
CA PHE A 141 -17.27 8.13 27.67
C PHE A 141 -16.19 8.15 28.76
N GLY A 142 -14.98 8.65 28.47
CA GLY A 142 -13.87 8.76 29.44
C GLY A 142 -13.49 10.22 29.67
#